data_AF-A0A939GFP8-F1
#
_entry.id   AF-A0A939GFP8-F1
#
_cell.length_a   1.000
_cell.length_b   1.000
_cell.length_c   1.000
_cell.angle_alpha   90.00
_cell.angle_beta   90.00
_cell.angle_gamma   90.00
#
_symmetry.space_group_name_H-M   'P 1'
#
loop_
_entity.id
_entity.type
_entity.pdbx_description
1 polymer ?
#
loop_
_entity_poly.entity_id
_entity_poly.type
_entity_poly.pdbx_seq_one_letter_code
_entity_poly.pdbx_strand_id
1 'polypeptide(L)'
;MNISVNVRSAFVALLLVASLAGQAQPRKAKAPIVSREGSWVIEMPARGRQCVVRFYTDQSQLIYEERLTRRLNINRAKTKRNLNAVLEKTLLAWNKTHQFPADRQLVAGQFDRK
;
A
#
# COMPACT_ATOMS: atom_id res chain seq x y z
N MET A 1 -61.71 53.15 -27.99
CA MET A 1 -61.12 52.64 -29.25
C MET A 1 -59.66 53.13 -29.32
N ASN A 2 -58.65 52.34 -29.69
CA ASN A 2 -58.53 50.87 -29.78
C ASN A 2 -57.03 50.49 -29.95
N ILE A 3 -56.56 49.47 -29.21
CA ILE A 3 -55.20 48.85 -29.29
C ILE A 3 -54.03 49.89 -29.14
N SER A 4 -52.71 49.64 -29.27
CA SER A 4 -51.88 48.51 -29.76
C SER A 4 -50.74 48.13 -28.79
N VAL A 5 -50.20 46.92 -28.98
CA VAL A 5 -49.04 46.27 -28.32
C VAL A 5 -47.69 46.75 -28.91
N ASN A 6 -46.60 46.78 -28.12
CA ASN A 6 -45.25 46.27 -28.51
C ASN A 6 -44.20 46.46 -27.39
N VAL A 7 -44.02 45.45 -26.53
CA VAL A 7 -42.85 45.37 -25.65
C VAL A 7 -41.69 44.76 -26.43
N ARG A 8 -40.74 45.59 -26.86
CA ARG A 8 -39.47 45.16 -27.46
C ARG A 8 -38.31 45.50 -26.52
N SER A 9 -37.36 44.57 -26.46
CA SER A 9 -35.99 44.76 -25.97
C SER A 9 -35.79 45.07 -24.47
N ALA A 10 -35.39 44.05 -23.72
CA ALA A 10 -34.10 44.08 -22.98
C ALA A 10 -33.61 42.65 -22.74
N PHE A 11 -32.64 42.22 -23.54
CA PHE A 11 -31.85 41.02 -23.29
C PHE A 11 -30.77 41.34 -22.24
N VAL A 12 -30.15 40.31 -21.64
CA VAL A 12 -28.96 40.39 -20.75
C VAL A 12 -29.20 40.95 -19.33
N ALA A 13 -29.14 40.07 -18.32
CA ALA A 13 -28.17 40.14 -17.20
C ALA A 13 -28.59 39.26 -15.99
N LEU A 14 -28.33 37.94 -16.02
CA LEU A 14 -28.16 37.16 -14.78
C LEU A 14 -27.38 35.84 -15.01
N LEU A 15 -26.08 35.96 -15.31
CA LEU A 15 -25.15 34.81 -15.43
C LEU A 15 -23.85 35.03 -14.61
N LEU A 16 -24.02 35.37 -13.34
CA LEU A 16 -23.06 35.13 -12.26
C LEU A 16 -23.93 34.61 -11.09
N VAL A 17 -23.67 33.45 -10.47
CA VAL A 17 -22.40 33.03 -9.86
C VAL A 17 -22.09 31.57 -10.19
N ALA A 18 -20.98 31.31 -10.88
CA ALA A 18 -20.39 29.97 -10.97
C ALA A 18 -19.52 29.75 -9.73
N SER A 19 -20.08 29.12 -8.69
CA SER A 19 -19.35 28.80 -7.45
C SER A 19 -18.20 27.84 -7.72
N LEU A 20 -16.96 28.31 -7.67
CA LEU A 20 -15.77 27.45 -7.70
C LEU A 20 -15.67 26.65 -6.40
N ALA A 21 -16.44 25.56 -6.32
CA ALA A 21 -16.28 24.52 -5.30
C ALA A 21 -15.01 23.70 -5.60
N GLY A 22 -13.85 24.32 -5.35
CA GLY A 22 -12.55 23.68 -5.44
C GLY A 22 -12.43 22.57 -4.40
N GLN A 23 -12.80 21.35 -4.78
CA GLN A 23 -12.59 20.13 -4.00
C GLN A 23 -11.09 19.94 -3.77
N ALA A 24 -10.58 20.45 -2.64
CA ALA A 24 -9.23 20.22 -2.19
C ALA A 24 -9.05 18.72 -1.94
N GLN A 25 -8.49 18.01 -2.93
CA GLN A 25 -8.26 16.57 -2.82
C GLN A 25 -7.48 16.29 -1.53
N PRO A 26 -7.98 15.44 -0.62
CA PRO A 26 -7.24 15.08 0.57
C PRO A 26 -5.95 14.39 0.11
N ARG A 27 -4.83 15.11 0.21
CA ARG A 27 -3.50 14.54 0.02
C ARG A 27 -3.39 13.39 0.99
N LYS A 28 -3.49 12.15 0.50
CA LYS A 28 -3.38 10.94 1.32
C LYS A 28 -2.12 11.11 2.15
N ALA A 29 -2.30 11.18 3.48
CA ALA A 29 -1.20 11.39 4.40
C ALA A 29 -0.10 10.39 4.03
N LYS A 30 1.05 10.91 3.62
CA LYS A 30 2.19 10.08 3.24
C LYS A 30 2.53 9.31 4.52
N ALA A 31 2.26 8.01 4.52
CA ALA A 31 2.36 7.17 5.71
C ALA A 31 3.70 7.47 6.41
N PRO A 32 3.73 7.60 7.75
CA PRO A 32 4.91 8.03 8.46
C PRO A 32 6.12 7.23 7.99
N ILE A 33 7.24 7.91 7.78
CA ILE A 33 8.50 7.27 7.45
C ILE A 33 9.00 6.63 8.74
N VAL A 34 8.40 5.48 9.08
CA VAL A 34 8.91 4.56 10.08
C VAL A 34 10.27 4.12 9.55
N SER A 35 11.34 4.42 10.28
CA SER A 35 12.65 3.83 10.02
C SER A 35 12.45 2.33 9.96
N ARG A 36 12.80 1.73 8.82
CA ARG A 36 12.69 0.28 8.66
C ARG A 36 13.84 -0.35 9.39
N GLU A 37 13.57 -0.67 10.64
CA GLU A 37 14.30 -1.67 11.37
C GLU A 37 14.21 -2.99 10.57
N GLY A 38 15.35 -3.66 10.42
CA GLY A 38 15.47 -4.96 9.78
C GLY A 38 15.48 -4.97 8.25
N SER A 39 15.79 -6.14 7.71
CA SER A 39 15.91 -6.41 6.28
C SER A 39 15.29 -7.75 5.90
N TRP A 40 15.08 -7.97 4.60
CA TRP A 40 14.64 -9.26 4.07
C TRP A 40 15.44 -9.66 2.84
N VAL A 41 15.67 -10.96 2.70
CA VAL A 41 16.36 -11.60 1.58
C VAL A 41 15.45 -12.68 0.99
N ILE A 42 15.49 -12.84 -0.33
CA ILE A 42 14.76 -13.91 -1.02
C ILE A 42 15.75 -14.71 -1.86
N GLU A 43 15.92 -15.97 -1.49
CA GLU A 43 16.69 -16.94 -2.25
C GLU A 43 15.78 -17.70 -3.21
N MET A 44 16.13 -17.65 -4.49
CA MET A 44 15.45 -18.37 -5.57
C MET A 44 16.46 -19.27 -6.27
N PRO A 45 16.26 -20.60 -6.31
CA PRO A 45 17.11 -21.47 -7.10
C PRO A 45 16.91 -21.18 -8.59
N ALA A 46 18.01 -21.20 -9.36
CA ALA A 46 18.00 -20.90 -10.80
C ALA A 46 16.95 -21.75 -11.54
N ARG A 47 16.87 -23.04 -11.22
CA ARG A 47 15.83 -23.98 -11.66
C ARG A 47 14.91 -24.32 -10.47
N GLY A 48 13.60 -24.33 -10.70
CA GLY A 48 12.59 -24.64 -9.69
C GLY A 48 11.65 -23.49 -9.36
N ARG A 49 10.43 -23.81 -8.90
CA ARG A 49 9.38 -22.83 -8.59
C ARG A 49 9.39 -22.34 -7.15
N GLN A 50 10.14 -22.98 -6.27
CA GLN A 50 10.22 -22.64 -4.84
C GLN A 50 11.06 -21.39 -4.60
N CYS A 51 10.89 -20.73 -3.45
CA CYS A 51 11.81 -19.72 -2.95
C CYS A 51 11.83 -19.71 -1.42
N VAL A 52 12.95 -19.28 -0.83
CA VAL A 52 13.08 -19.11 0.62
C VAL A 52 13.12 -17.62 0.93
N VAL A 53 12.29 -17.17 1.87
CA VAL A 53 12.24 -15.79 2.33
C VAL A 53 12.82 -15.75 3.74
N ARG A 54 13.81 -14.89 3.96
CA ARG A 54 14.47 -14.68 5.25
C ARG A 54 14.30 -13.24 5.71
N PHE A 55 14.10 -13.05 7.01
CA PHE A 55 13.96 -11.74 7.64
C PHE A 55 15.00 -11.61 8.75
N TYR A 56 15.61 -10.43 8.83
CA TYR A 56 16.70 -10.12 9.75
C TYR A 56 16.42 -8.83 10.53
N THR A 57 16.99 -8.70 11.74
CA THR A 57 17.10 -7.41 12.44
C THR A 57 18.19 -6.52 11.83
N ASP A 58 18.30 -5.27 12.29
CA ASP A 58 19.43 -4.39 11.94
C ASP A 58 20.79 -4.94 12.40
N GLN A 59 20.79 -5.79 13.42
CA GLN A 59 21.97 -6.51 13.90
C GLN A 59 22.30 -7.73 13.03
N SER A 60 21.66 -7.88 11.86
CA SER A 60 21.80 -9.03 10.94
C SER A 60 21.44 -10.39 11.56
N GLN A 61 20.70 -10.41 12.67
CA GLN A 61 20.20 -11.65 13.28
C GLN A 61 18.97 -12.14 12.50
N LEU A 62 18.96 -13.39 12.05
CA LEU A 62 17.79 -14.01 11.45
C LEU A 62 16.67 -14.10 12.51
N ILE A 63 15.46 -13.66 12.16
CA ILE A 63 14.28 -13.70 13.05
C ILE A 63 13.13 -14.56 12.49
N TYR A 64 13.15 -14.83 11.18
CA TYR A 64 12.13 -15.66 10.52
C TYR A 64 12.64 -16.19 9.16
N GLU A 65 12.33 -17.46 8.85
CA GLU A 65 12.54 -18.11 7.54
C GLU A 65 11.23 -18.78 7.11
N GLU A 66 10.83 -18.60 5.83
CA GLU A 66 9.70 -19.33 5.25
C GLU A 66 10.05 -19.87 3.85
N ARG A 67 9.69 -21.14 3.60
CA ARG A 67 9.87 -21.78 2.29
C ARG A 67 8.55 -21.78 1.54
N LEU A 68 8.49 -21.05 0.43
CA LEU A 68 7.33 -20.94 -0.42
C LEU A 68 7.45 -21.89 -1.62
N THR A 69 6.33 -22.52 -1.99
CA THR A 69 6.23 -23.40 -3.17
C THR A 69 6.19 -22.67 -4.52
N ARG A 70 6.23 -21.33 -4.49
CA ARG A 70 6.06 -20.42 -5.64
C ARG A 70 7.06 -19.26 -5.59
N ARG A 71 7.47 -18.74 -6.76
CA ARG A 71 8.40 -17.61 -6.89
C ARG A 71 7.71 -16.29 -6.56
N LEU A 72 8.36 -15.45 -5.76
CA LEU A 72 7.94 -14.07 -5.53
C LEU A 72 8.58 -13.13 -6.56
N ASN A 73 7.76 -12.33 -7.26
CA ASN A 73 8.27 -11.29 -8.15
C ASN A 73 8.57 -10.02 -7.33
N ILE A 74 9.83 -9.84 -6.95
CA ILE A 74 10.31 -8.72 -6.13
C ILE A 74 10.20 -7.35 -6.82
N ASN A 75 10.09 -7.29 -8.15
CA ASN A 75 9.93 -6.05 -8.89
C ASN A 75 8.53 -5.44 -8.71
N ARG A 76 7.53 -6.25 -8.33
CA ARG A 76 6.18 -5.75 -8.06
C ARG A 76 6.10 -5.03 -6.72
N ALA A 77 5.61 -3.78 -6.74
CA ALA A 77 5.38 -2.98 -5.53
C ALA A 77 4.48 -3.69 -4.49
N LYS A 78 3.48 -4.48 -4.92
CA LYS A 78 2.64 -5.30 -4.01
C LYS A 78 3.47 -6.34 -3.25
N THR A 79 4.39 -7.04 -3.93
CA THR A 79 5.31 -8.01 -3.28
C THR A 79 6.17 -7.32 -2.23
N LYS A 80 6.82 -6.20 -2.60
CA LYS A 80 7.61 -5.42 -1.64
C LYS A 80 6.77 -5.01 -0.43
N ARG A 81 5.60 -4.39 -0.63
CA ARG A 81 4.68 -4.00 0.47
C ARG A 81 4.30 -5.17 1.37
N ASN A 82 3.92 -6.31 0.79
CA ASN A 82 3.59 -7.51 1.55
C ASN A 82 4.77 -8.02 2.40
N LEU A 83 5.99 -8.05 1.86
CA LEU A 83 7.19 -8.46 2.60
C LEU A 83 7.48 -7.52 3.77
N ASN A 84 7.38 -6.21 3.58
CA ASN A 84 7.59 -5.24 4.67
C ASN A 84 6.51 -5.38 5.76
N ALA A 85 5.26 -5.62 5.38
CA ALA A 85 4.17 -5.87 6.34
C ALA A 85 4.32 -7.21 7.08
N VAL A 86 5.10 -8.17 6.57
CA VAL A 86 5.52 -9.36 7.33
C VAL A 86 6.71 -9.03 8.22
N LEU A 87 7.73 -8.33 7.72
CA LEU A 87 8.91 -7.87 8.48
C LEU A 87 8.49 -7.12 9.76
N GLU A 88 7.60 -6.13 9.63
CA GLU A 88 7.03 -5.37 10.75
C GLU A 88 6.35 -6.29 11.79
N LYS A 89 5.56 -7.27 11.36
CA LYS A 89 4.91 -8.24 12.26
C LYS A 89 5.93 -9.18 12.93
N THR A 90 6.97 -9.62 12.22
CA THR A 90 8.01 -10.49 12.77
C THR A 90 8.90 -9.75 13.77
N LEU A 91 9.23 -8.48 13.53
CA LEU A 91 9.97 -7.64 14.49
C LEU A 91 9.14 -7.35 15.74
N LEU A 92 7.85 -7.03 15.59
CA LEU A 92 6.95 -6.84 16.74
C LEU A 92 6.75 -8.12 17.57
N ALA A 93 6.88 -9.30 16.97
CA ALA A 93 6.88 -10.56 17.70
C ALA A 93 8.24 -10.79 18.39
N TRP A 94 9.34 -10.63 17.63
CA TRP A 94 10.71 -10.79 18.12
C TRP A 94 11.01 -9.89 19.32
N ASN A 95 10.71 -8.60 19.25
CA ASN A 95 10.96 -7.65 20.34
C ASN A 95 10.13 -7.95 21.60
N LYS A 96 9.05 -8.74 21.51
CA LYS A 96 8.21 -9.13 22.65
C LYS A 96 8.64 -10.44 23.30
N THR A 97 9.09 -11.42 22.53
CA THR A 97 9.36 -12.78 23.05
C THR A 97 10.81 -13.23 22.89
N HIS A 98 11.61 -12.57 22.04
CA HIS A 98 12.94 -13.01 21.60
C HIS A 98 12.98 -14.48 21.11
N GLN A 99 11.83 -14.99 20.66
CA GLN A 99 11.63 -16.36 20.22
C GLN A 99 11.26 -16.39 18.75
N PHE A 100 11.84 -17.34 18.02
CA PHE A 100 11.49 -17.62 16.63
C PHE A 100 10.01 -18.05 16.55
N PRO A 101 9.16 -17.36 15.78
CA PRO A 101 7.82 -17.85 15.44
C PRO A 101 7.94 -18.92 14.35
N ALA A 102 8.51 -20.08 14.69
CA ALA A 102 8.98 -21.10 13.76
C ALA A 102 7.89 -21.70 12.84
N ASP A 103 6.61 -21.55 13.18
CA ASP A 103 5.50 -22.30 12.57
C ASP A 103 4.29 -21.43 12.20
N ARG A 104 4.51 -20.16 11.86
CA ARG A 104 3.46 -19.26 11.35
C ARG A 104 3.71 -18.96 9.89
N GLN A 105 2.92 -19.49 8.97
CA GLN A 105 3.01 -19.24 7.51
C GLN A 105 2.61 -17.79 7.13
N LEU A 106 3.37 -16.81 7.60
CA LEU A 106 3.04 -15.38 7.52
C LEU A 106 3.18 -14.84 6.09
N VAL A 107 4.16 -15.31 5.33
CA VAL A 107 4.39 -14.91 3.94
C VAL A 107 3.43 -15.62 3.00
N ALA A 108 3.10 -16.91 3.18
CA ALA A 108 2.05 -17.56 2.38
C ALA A 108 0.69 -16.85 2.59
N GLY A 109 0.23 -16.76 3.85
CA GLY A 109 -1.07 -16.18 4.19
C GLY A 109 -1.26 -14.71 3.77
N GLN A 110 -0.18 -13.91 3.72
CA GLN A 110 -0.22 -12.51 3.26
C GLN A 110 -0.42 -12.37 1.74
N PHE A 111 -0.26 -13.44 0.97
CA PHE A 111 -0.37 -13.44 -0.49
C PHE A 111 -1.50 -14.33 -1.03
N ASP A 112 -2.03 -15.26 -0.24
CA ASP A 112 -3.14 -16.12 -0.64
C ASP A 112 -4.50 -15.46 -0.42
N ARG A 113 -4.58 -14.40 0.41
CA ARG A 113 -5.73 -13.48 0.46
C ARG A 113 -5.84 -12.72 -0.87
N LYS A 114 -6.88 -13.06 -1.65
CA LYS A 114 -7.15 -12.55 -2.99
C LYS A 114 -8.57 -12.04 -3.09
#